data_AF-A0A1B6C0A7-F1
#
_entry.id   AF-A0A1B6C0A7-F1
#
_cell.length_a   1.000
_cell.length_b   1.000
_cell.length_c   1.000
_cell.angle_alpha   90.00
_cell.angle_beta   90.00
_cell.angle_gamma   90.00
#
_symmetry.space_group_name_H-M   'P 1'
#
loop_
_entity.id
_entity.type
_entity.pdbx_description
1 polymer ?
#
loop_
_entity_poly.entity_id
_entity_poly.type
_entity_poly.pdbx_seq_one_letter_code
_entity_poly.pdbx_strand_id
1 'polypeptide(L)'
;MCILGNLCKSMQFPTFDLQVRFFLKSLTHDILPSTEEMLNNINDYVRKKDFSKKTFFITTSEEDAAYYTDLARSANIEPVPKVMINIFCRAAETLFGNYPDFRKDNYKIIDSESFELTSLEAIDC
;
A
#
# COMPACT_ATOMS: atom_id res chain seq x y z
N MET A 1 -20.58 1.98 8.98
CA MET A 1 -19.76 0.75 9.14
C MET A 1 -18.59 0.84 8.18
N CYS A 2 -17.37 0.52 8.61
CA CYS A 2 -16.16 0.53 7.77
C CYS A 2 -15.39 -0.78 7.99
N ILE A 3 -14.68 -1.24 6.97
CA ILE A 3 -13.78 -2.41 7.03
C ILE A 3 -12.38 -1.91 6.72
N LEU A 4 -11.45 -2.18 7.63
CA LEU A 4 -10.04 -1.79 7.51
C LEU A 4 -9.19 -3.05 7.28
N GLY A 5 -8.06 -2.87 6.60
CA GLY A 5 -7.02 -3.87 6.45
C GLY A 5 -7.36 -5.06 5.55
N ASN A 6 -8.24 -4.86 4.59
CA ASN A 6 -8.60 -5.91 3.66
C ASN A 6 -7.58 -6.11 2.52
N LEU A 7 -6.70 -5.14 2.24
CA LEU A 7 -5.64 -5.31 1.24
C LEU A 7 -4.62 -6.36 1.70
N CYS A 8 -4.36 -7.34 0.84
CA CYS A 8 -3.48 -8.47 1.10
C CYS A 8 -2.14 -8.28 0.40
N LYS A 9 -1.03 -8.55 1.12
CA LYS A 9 0.35 -8.37 0.67
C LYS A 9 0.80 -6.92 0.43
N SER A 10 0.17 -5.95 1.09
CA SER A 10 0.58 -4.54 1.06
C SER A 10 1.35 -4.13 2.32
N MET A 11 1.81 -2.87 2.38
CA MET A 11 2.38 -2.28 3.59
C MET A 11 1.32 -2.14 4.69
N GLN A 12 1.30 -3.04 5.67
CA GLN A 12 0.21 -3.10 6.67
C GLN A 12 0.04 -1.80 7.46
N PHE A 13 1.09 -1.30 8.12
CA PHE A 13 0.96 -0.12 8.98
C PHE A 13 0.59 1.17 8.21
N PRO A 14 1.28 1.55 7.12
CA PRO A 14 0.87 2.71 6.32
C PRO A 14 -0.53 2.57 5.73
N THR A 15 -0.93 1.37 5.30
CA THR A 15 -2.28 1.12 4.78
C THR A 15 -3.33 1.37 5.85
N PHE A 16 -3.14 0.82 7.06
CA PHE A 16 -4.12 0.97 8.13
C PHE A 16 -4.23 2.42 8.59
N ASP A 17 -3.10 3.10 8.76
CA ASP A 17 -3.08 4.51 9.13
C ASP A 17 -3.86 5.37 8.11
N LEU A 18 -3.57 5.20 6.83
CA LEU A 18 -4.25 5.94 5.77
C LEU A 18 -5.76 5.65 5.71
N GLN A 19 -6.15 4.39 5.84
CA GLN A 19 -7.56 3.99 5.86
C GLN A 19 -8.31 4.57 7.07
N VAL A 20 -7.68 4.59 8.24
CA VAL A 20 -8.25 5.21 9.45
C VAL A 20 -8.44 6.71 9.23
N ARG A 21 -7.40 7.42 8.74
CA ARG A 21 -7.49 8.87 8.47
C ARG A 21 -8.58 9.19 7.44
N PHE A 22 -8.68 8.40 6.37
CA PHE A 22 -9.75 8.53 5.38
C PHE A 22 -11.13 8.32 6.00
N PHE A 23 -11.30 7.27 6.81
CA PHE A 23 -12.58 6.97 7.45
C PHE A 23 -13.00 8.10 8.39
N LEU A 24 -12.10 8.61 9.23
CA LEU A 24 -12.39 9.74 10.12
C LEU A 24 -12.81 10.99 9.34
N LYS A 25 -12.19 11.26 8.17
CA LYS A 25 -12.62 12.34 7.29
C LYS A 25 -14.01 12.10 6.72
N SER A 26 -14.33 10.88 6.29
CA SER A 26 -15.66 10.54 5.77
C SER A 26 -16.79 10.66 6.80
N LEU A 27 -16.48 10.58 8.10
CA LEU A 27 -17.47 10.79 9.17
C LEU A 27 -17.76 12.26 9.44
N THR A 28 -16.82 13.15 9.10
CA THR A 28 -16.87 14.57 9.45
C THR A 28 -17.14 15.48 8.25
N HIS A 29 -16.90 14.98 7.03
CA HIS A 29 -17.03 15.72 5.78
C HIS A 29 -17.78 14.85 4.76
N ASP A 30 -18.55 15.51 3.91
CA ASP A 30 -19.26 14.85 2.80
C ASP A 30 -18.30 14.65 1.61
N ILE A 31 -17.41 13.67 1.74
CA ILE A 31 -16.38 13.32 0.73
C ILE A 31 -16.71 12.01 -0.01
N LEU A 32 -17.77 11.32 0.41
CA LEU A 32 -18.15 10.05 -0.20
C LEU A 32 -19.05 10.33 -1.40
N PRO A 33 -18.82 9.66 -2.54
CA PRO A 33 -19.71 9.77 -3.68
C PRO A 33 -21.05 9.08 -3.39
N SER A 34 -21.99 9.20 -4.32
CA SER A 34 -23.28 8.54 -4.18
C SER A 34 -23.13 7.02 -4.10
N THR A 35 -24.14 6.35 -3.52
CA THR A 35 -24.17 4.89 -3.45
C THR A 35 -24.05 4.22 -4.82
N GLU A 36 -24.68 4.79 -5.85
CA GLU A 36 -24.62 4.26 -7.22
C GLU A 36 -23.19 4.35 -7.79
N GLU A 37 -22.52 5.48 -7.60
CA GLU A 37 -21.13 5.66 -8.04
C GLU A 37 -20.17 4.70 -7.31
N MET A 38 -20.34 4.50 -6.00
CA MET A 38 -19.54 3.54 -5.24
C MET A 38 -19.72 2.10 -5.75
N LEU A 39 -20.98 1.70 -6.02
CA LEU A 39 -21.27 0.36 -6.53
C LEU A 39 -20.74 0.15 -7.95
N ASN A 40 -20.88 1.16 -8.81
CA ASN A 40 -20.33 1.12 -10.17
C ASN A 40 -18.80 1.00 -10.14
N ASN A 41 -18.12 1.74 -9.26
CA ASN A 41 -16.67 1.65 -9.10
C ASN A 41 -16.21 0.23 -8.69
N ILE A 42 -16.91 -0.40 -7.74
CA ILE A 42 -16.64 -1.78 -7.33
C ILE A 42 -16.87 -2.76 -8.50
N ASN A 43 -17.98 -2.61 -9.22
CA ASN A 43 -18.30 -3.48 -10.35
C ASN A 43 -17.27 -3.36 -11.48
N ASP A 44 -16.78 -2.14 -11.74
CA ASP A 44 -15.74 -1.90 -12.74
C ASP A 44 -14.40 -2.50 -12.32
N TYR A 45 -14.05 -2.41 -11.03
CA TYR A 45 -12.87 -3.08 -10.49
C TYR A 45 -12.99 -4.62 -10.63
N VAL A 46 -14.14 -5.19 -10.27
CA VAL A 46 -14.42 -6.64 -10.45
C VAL A 46 -14.30 -7.04 -11.92
N ARG A 47 -14.86 -6.25 -12.85
CA ARG A 47 -14.80 -6.53 -14.30
C ARG A 47 -13.39 -6.47 -14.86
N LYS A 48 -12.57 -5.50 -14.43
CA LYS A 48 -11.19 -5.33 -14.91
C LYS A 48 -10.24 -6.42 -14.42
N LYS A 49 -10.47 -6.95 -13.22
CA LYS A 49 -9.50 -7.82 -12.55
C LYS A 49 -9.69 -9.32 -12.78
N ASP A 50 -10.74 -9.73 -13.51
CA ASP A 50 -11.07 -11.12 -13.91
C ASP A 50 -10.77 -12.18 -12.82
N PHE A 51 -11.23 -11.91 -11.60
CA PHE A 51 -10.79 -12.65 -10.43
C PHE A 51 -11.78 -13.74 -9.97
N SER A 52 -11.22 -14.87 -9.52
CA SER A 52 -11.90 -15.70 -8.53
C SER A 52 -12.06 -14.92 -7.21
N LYS A 53 -13.12 -15.17 -6.44
CA LYS A 53 -13.37 -14.49 -5.14
C LYS A 53 -12.16 -14.48 -4.17
N LYS A 54 -11.19 -15.39 -4.34
CA LYS A 54 -10.02 -15.54 -3.46
C LYS A 54 -8.89 -14.53 -3.71
N THR A 55 -8.83 -13.93 -4.90
CA THR A 55 -7.71 -13.04 -5.28
C THR A 55 -8.08 -11.56 -5.27
N PHE A 56 -9.36 -11.25 -5.01
CA PHE A 56 -9.90 -9.88 -5.06
C PHE A 56 -9.10 -8.86 -4.24
N PHE A 57 -8.62 -9.28 -3.07
CA PHE A 57 -7.88 -8.44 -2.14
C PHE A 57 -6.36 -8.45 -2.34
N ILE A 58 -5.85 -9.26 -3.25
CA ILE A 58 -4.41 -9.31 -3.56
C ILE A 58 -4.12 -8.20 -4.56
N THR A 59 -3.21 -7.32 -4.20
CA THR A 59 -2.80 -6.17 -5.02
C THR A 59 -1.34 -6.26 -5.46
N THR A 60 -1.01 -5.56 -6.54
CA THR A 60 0.38 -5.30 -6.92
C THR A 60 0.88 -4.02 -6.23
N SER A 61 2.20 -3.82 -6.17
CA SER A 61 2.78 -2.58 -5.61
C SER A 61 2.30 -1.31 -6.34
N GLU A 62 2.04 -1.41 -7.64
CA GLU A 62 1.49 -0.32 -8.45
C GLU A 62 0.04 0.00 -8.07
N GLU A 63 -0.79 -1.04 -7.87
CA GLU A 63 -2.17 -0.89 -7.40
C GLU A 63 -2.22 -0.29 -5.99
N ASP A 64 -1.33 -0.72 -5.10
CA ASP A 64 -1.21 -0.15 -3.75
C ASP A 64 -0.83 1.34 -3.79
N ALA A 65 0.16 1.71 -4.62
CA ALA A 65 0.58 3.10 -4.75
C ALA A 65 -0.55 4.00 -5.30
N ALA A 66 -1.29 3.52 -6.30
CA ALA A 66 -2.47 4.22 -6.83
C ALA A 66 -3.55 4.36 -5.76
N TYR A 67 -3.85 3.28 -5.03
CA TYR A 67 -4.80 3.27 -3.93
C TYR A 67 -4.45 4.31 -2.84
N TYR A 68 -3.19 4.36 -2.41
CA TYR A 68 -2.76 5.33 -1.40
C TYR A 68 -2.88 6.77 -1.88
N THR A 69 -2.50 7.01 -3.13
CA THR A 69 -2.59 8.35 -3.76
C THR A 69 -4.04 8.81 -3.85
N ASP A 70 -4.93 7.93 -4.29
CA ASP A 70 -6.35 8.24 -4.41
C ASP A 70 -7.01 8.48 -3.04
N LEU A 71 -6.72 7.67 -2.02
CA LEU A 71 -7.23 7.93 -0.66
C LEU A 71 -6.76 9.28 -0.12
N ALA A 72 -5.46 9.56 -0.28
CA ALA A 72 -4.87 10.80 0.20
C ALA A 72 -5.51 12.03 -0.46
N ARG A 73 -5.66 11.97 -1.79
CA ARG A 73 -6.28 13.04 -2.59
C ARG A 73 -7.75 13.24 -2.24
N SER A 74 -8.55 12.18 -2.21
CA SER A 74 -10.00 12.27 -2.03
C SER A 74 -10.40 12.80 -0.64
N ALA A 75 -9.63 12.48 0.40
CA ALA A 75 -9.89 12.97 1.76
C ALA A 75 -9.06 14.22 2.13
N ASN A 76 -8.24 14.74 1.21
CA ASN A 76 -7.28 15.81 1.45
C ASN A 76 -6.45 15.55 2.74
N ILE A 77 -5.83 14.36 2.80
CA ILE A 77 -4.97 13.93 3.91
C ILE A 77 -3.54 13.74 3.42
N GLU A 78 -2.59 13.76 4.36
CA GLU A 78 -1.17 13.60 4.04
C GLU A 78 -0.89 12.24 3.37
N PRO A 79 -0.23 12.23 2.19
CA PRO A 79 0.08 10.99 1.48
C PRO A 79 1.11 10.15 2.23
N VAL A 80 1.16 8.85 1.91
CA VAL A 80 2.25 7.98 2.37
C VAL A 80 3.56 8.48 1.75
N PRO A 81 4.63 8.72 2.54
CA PRO A 81 5.92 9.13 1.99
C PRO A 81 6.42 8.14 0.95
N LYS A 82 6.90 8.64 -0.19
CA LYS A 82 7.32 7.82 -1.32
C LYS A 82 8.46 6.87 -0.95
N VAL A 83 9.36 7.29 -0.06
CA VAL A 83 10.43 6.45 0.48
C VAL A 83 9.91 5.14 1.07
N MET A 84 8.74 5.15 1.72
CA MET A 84 8.14 3.94 2.30
C MET A 84 7.72 2.95 1.21
N ILE A 85 7.10 3.48 0.14
CA ILE A 85 6.73 2.68 -1.04
C ILE A 85 7.98 2.10 -1.70
N ASN A 86 9.02 2.92 -1.88
CA ASN A 86 10.27 2.49 -2.50
C ASN A 86 10.98 1.38 -1.70
N ILE A 87 11.07 1.52 -0.37
CA ILE A 87 11.63 0.49 0.51
C ILE A 87 10.80 -0.79 0.41
N PHE A 88 9.47 -0.70 0.44
CA PHE A 88 8.61 -1.86 0.34
C PHE A 88 8.76 -2.60 -0.99
N CYS A 89 8.76 -1.88 -2.11
CA CYS A 89 8.99 -2.47 -3.44
C CYS A 89 10.35 -3.19 -3.48
N ARG A 90 11.41 -2.54 -2.99
CA ARG A 90 12.74 -3.16 -2.93
C ARG A 90 12.77 -4.42 -2.04
N ALA A 91 12.16 -4.36 -0.86
CA ALA A 91 12.11 -5.50 0.05
C ALA A 91 11.29 -6.66 -0.54
N ALA A 92 10.20 -6.37 -1.25
CA ALA A 92 9.40 -7.38 -1.95
C ALA A 92 10.21 -8.02 -3.08
N GLU A 93 10.90 -7.23 -3.91
CA GLU A 93 11.79 -7.73 -4.95
C GLU A 93 12.87 -8.67 -4.39
N THR A 94 13.55 -8.28 -3.30
CA THR A 94 14.56 -9.14 -2.67
C THR A 94 13.94 -10.39 -2.07
N LEU A 95 12.76 -10.32 -1.44
CA LEU A 95 12.07 -11.48 -0.89
C LEU A 95 11.73 -12.52 -1.97
N PHE A 96 11.28 -12.08 -3.14
CA PHE A 96 10.93 -12.98 -4.24
C PHE A 96 12.14 -13.42 -5.08
N GLY A 97 13.17 -12.58 -5.20
CA GLY A 97 14.35 -12.85 -6.02
C GLY A 97 15.53 -13.50 -5.28
N ASN A 98 15.69 -13.21 -3.99
CA ASN A 98 16.80 -13.71 -3.15
C ASN A 98 16.31 -14.03 -1.73
N TYR A 99 15.44 -15.05 -1.63
CA TYR A 99 14.82 -15.48 -0.39
C TYR A 99 15.77 -15.85 0.77
N PRO A 100 16.98 -16.43 0.55
CA PRO A 100 17.88 -16.70 1.66
C PRO A 100 18.42 -15.44 2.35
N ASP A 101 18.64 -14.37 1.57
CA ASP A 101 19.41 -13.21 2.02
C ASP A 101 18.58 -11.93 2.17
N PHE A 102 17.27 -11.97 1.92
CA PHE A 102 16.42 -10.76 1.97
C PHE A 102 16.43 -10.01 3.31
N ARG A 103 16.86 -10.66 4.40
CA ARG A 103 16.99 -10.02 5.73
C ARG A 103 18.36 -9.41 6.01
N LYS A 104 19.34 -9.53 5.10
CA LYS A 104 20.68 -8.93 5.24
C LYS A 104 20.71 -7.44 4.86
N ASP A 105 19.66 -6.97 4.18
CA ASP A 105 19.50 -5.59 3.76
C ASP A 105 19.08 -4.69 4.94
N ASN A 106 19.88 -3.66 5.22
CA ASN A 106 19.54 -2.59 6.16
C ASN A 106 19.15 -1.32 5.39
N TYR A 107 18.01 -0.74 5.75
CA TYR A 107 17.46 0.46 5.12
C TYR A 107 17.58 1.64 6.08
N LYS A 108 18.17 2.74 5.63
CA LYS A 108 18.25 4.00 6.38
C LYS A 108 17.55 5.10 5.59
N ILE A 109 16.46 5.61 6.14
CA ILE A 109 15.69 6.71 5.53
C ILE A 109 16.51 8.01 5.64
N ILE A 110 16.67 8.71 4.51
CA ILE A 110 17.36 10.01 4.46
C ILE A 110 16.37 11.15 4.45
N ASP A 111 15.32 11.02 3.63
CA ASP A 111 14.22 11.98 3.51
C ASP A 111 12.93 11.28 3.06
N SER A 112 11.90 12.05 2.69
CA SER A 112 10.59 11.52 2.27
C SER A 112 10.60 10.78 0.92
N GLU A 113 11.69 10.89 0.16
CA GLU A 113 11.84 10.32 -1.19
C GLU A 113 12.90 9.21 -1.25
N SER A 114 13.95 9.29 -0.43
CA SER A 114 15.19 8.53 -0.59
C SER A 114 15.65 7.77 0.67
N PHE A 115 16.33 6.65 0.43
CA PHE A 115 16.93 5.81 1.47
C PHE A 115 18.31 5.31 1.03
N GLU A 116 19.17 5.01 2.01
CA GLU A 116 20.43 4.30 1.83
C GLU A 116 20.23 2.80 2.12
N LEU A 117 20.81 1.95 1.28
CA LEU A 117 20.84 0.50 1.46
C LEU A 117 22.24 0.06 1.88
N THR A 118 22.34 -0.75 2.93
CA THR A 118 23.59 -1.39 3.33
C THR A 118 23.35 -2.89 3.52
N SER A 119 23.94 -3.70 2.65
CA SER A 119 23.88 -5.17 2.77
C SER A 119 25.07 -5.66 3.58
N LEU A 120 24.82 -6.43 4.64
CA LEU A 120 25.90 -7.09 5.38
C LEU A 120 26.37 -8.31 4.57
N GLU A 121 27.57 -8.25 4.00
CA GLU A 121 28.25 -9.48 3.56
C GLU A 121 28.51 -10.34 4.80
N ALA A 122 28.29 -11.65 4.68
CA ALA A 122 28.51 -12.57 5.77
C ALA A 122 29.97 -12.42 6.25
N ILE A 123 30.14 -12.09 7.53
CA ILE A 123 31.43 -12.32 8.19
C ILE A 123 31.57 -13.84 8.21
N ASP A 124 32.34 -14.38 7.26
CA ASP A 124 32.78 -15.77 7.30
C ASP A 124 33.56 -15.94 8.61
N CYS A 125 32.97 -16.69 9.56
CA CYS A 125 33.63 -17.18 10.77
C CYS A 125 34.43 -18.44 10.46
#